data_AF-A0A4U8W2C0-F1
#
_entry.id   AF-A0A4U8W2C0-F1
#
_cell.length_a   1.000
_cell.length_b   1.000
_cell.length_c   1.000
_cell.angle_alpha   90.00
_cell.angle_beta   90.00
_cell.angle_gamma   90.00
#
_symmetry.space_group_name_H-M   'P 1'
#
loop_
_entity.id
_entity.type
_entity.pdbx_description
1 polymer ?
#
loop_
_entity_poly.entity_id
_entity_poly.type
_entity_poly.pdbx_seq_one_letter_code
_entity_poly.pdbx_strand_id
1 'polypeptide(L)'
;MSETGATLPKYLRIAEDIRGRIERGELGVGDELESERELALRWAVARPTAAKALNVLRQSGIVEPQPGRVAETYCSSRWIS
;
A
#
# COMPACT_ATOMS: atom_id res chain seq x y z
N MET A 1 2.50 30.97 12.88
CA MET A 1 3.43 29.83 12.88
C MET A 1 3.06 28.99 14.09
N SER A 2 2.53 27.79 13.87
CA SER A 2 2.26 26.83 14.95
C SER A 2 2.70 25.46 14.45
N GLU A 3 3.71 24.95 15.14
CA GLU A 3 4.33 23.65 14.98
C GLU A 3 3.33 22.52 15.30
N THR A 4 3.15 21.62 14.33
CA THR A 4 3.16 20.20 14.62
C THR A 4 3.99 19.57 13.51
N GLY A 5 5.21 19.14 13.81
CA GLY A 5 6.09 18.47 12.85
C GLY A 5 5.29 17.38 12.11
N ALA A 6 5.14 17.56 10.79
CA ALA A 6 4.25 16.80 9.94
C ALA A 6 4.64 15.31 9.91
N THR A 7 4.23 14.58 10.95
CA THR A 7 4.36 13.13 11.03
C THR A 7 3.26 12.58 10.16
N LEU A 8 3.54 12.40 8.87
CA LEU A 8 2.66 11.68 7.94
C LEU A 8 2.03 10.48 8.66
N PRO A 9 0.68 10.36 8.65
CA PRO A 9 0.00 9.22 9.24
C PRO A 9 0.66 7.89 8.85
N LYS A 10 0.77 6.96 9.79
CA LYS A 10 1.45 5.67 9.56
C LYS A 10 0.94 4.95 8.30
N TYR A 11 -0.36 5.00 8.04
CA TYR A 11 -0.96 4.41 6.84
C TYR A 11 -0.50 5.07 5.53
N LEU A 12 -0.25 6.38 5.53
CA LEU A 12 0.28 7.08 4.35
C LEU A 12 1.75 6.74 4.11
N ARG A 13 2.56 6.60 5.17
CA ARG A 13 3.95 6.13 5.03
C ARG A 13 4.02 4.74 4.41
N ILE A 14 3.13 3.84 4.83
CA ILE A 14 3.03 2.49 4.27
C ILE A 14 2.64 2.55 2.80
N ALA A 15 1.62 3.35 2.44
CA ALA A 15 1.19 3.50 1.06
C ALA A 15 2.30 4.09 0.17
N GLU A 16 2.97 5.15 0.61
CA GLU A 16 4.08 5.75 -0.14
C GLU A 16 5.29 4.82 -0.26
N ASP A 17 5.59 4.02 0.77
CA ASP A 17 6.66 3.03 0.71
C ASP A 17 6.37 1.94 -0.34
N ILE A 18 5.14 1.40 -0.34
CA ILE A 18 4.69 0.43 -1.35
C ILE A 18 4.74 1.06 -2.74
N ARG A 19 4.26 2.30 -2.88
CA ARG A 19 4.33 3.05 -4.13
C ARG A 19 5.77 3.20 -4.61
N GLY A 20 6.69 3.58 -3.73
CA GLY A 20 8.11 3.69 -4.05
C GLY A 20 8.72 2.36 -4.50
N ARG A 21 8.35 1.24 -3.88
CA ARG A 21 8.78 -0.10 -4.31
C ARG A 21 8.27 -0.44 -5.71
N ILE A 22 7.04 -0.07 -6.03
CA ILE A 22 6.46 -0.22 -7.36
C ILE A 22 7.19 0.67 -8.38
N GLU A 23 7.43 1.94 -8.06
CA GLU A 23 8.16 2.90 -8.91
C GLU A 23 9.60 2.44 -9.17
N ARG A 24 10.24 1.77 -8.20
CA ARG A 24 11.56 1.15 -8.33
C ARG A 24 11.55 -0.16 -9.12
N GLY A 25 10.37 -0.71 -9.46
CA GLY A 25 10.24 -2.00 -10.13
C GLY A 25 10.47 -3.21 -9.23
N GLU A 26 10.48 -3.05 -7.91
CA GLU A 26 10.55 -4.17 -6.95
C GLU A 26 9.24 -4.94 -6.88
N LEU A 27 8.13 -4.30 -7.22
CA LEU A 27 6.79 -4.88 -7.31
C LEU A 27 6.28 -4.67 -8.75
N GLY A 28 6.20 -5.76 -9.51
CA GLY A 28 5.77 -5.76 -10.91
C GLY A 28 4.26 -5.82 -11.05
N VAL A 29 3.71 -5.30 -12.16
CA VAL A 29 2.27 -5.39 -12.46
C VAL A 29 1.82 -6.85 -12.48
N GLY A 30 0.81 -7.19 -11.69
CA GLY A 30 0.32 -8.56 -11.49
C GLY A 30 1.02 -9.32 -10.36
N ASP A 31 2.00 -8.71 -9.68
CA ASP A 31 2.65 -9.30 -8.53
C ASP A 31 1.70 -9.34 -7.32
N GLU A 32 1.86 -10.37 -6.51
CA GLU A 32 1.04 -10.60 -5.33
C GLU A 32 1.55 -9.71 -4.18
N LEU A 33 0.78 -8.67 -3.87
CA LEU A 33 1.03 -7.82 -2.72
C LEU A 33 0.59 -8.54 -1.44
N GLU A 34 1.41 -8.43 -0.41
CA GLU A 34 1.11 -8.86 0.94
C GLU A 34 -0.30 -8.51 1.41
N SER A 35 -0.96 -9.47 2.06
CA SER A 35 -2.27 -9.26 2.65
C SER A 35 -2.27 -8.18 3.74
N GLU A 36 -3.44 -7.61 4.07
CA GLU A 36 -3.62 -6.69 5.22
C GLU A 36 -2.98 -7.20 6.52
N ARG A 37 -3.00 -8.52 6.73
CA ARG A 37 -2.41 -9.16 7.91
C ARG A 37 -0.88 -9.14 7.85
N GLU A 38 -0.30 -9.53 6.73
CA GLU A 38 1.15 -9.51 6.52
C GLU A 38 1.68 -8.08 6.59
N LEU A 39 0.95 -7.12 6.01
CA LEU A 39 1.21 -5.69 6.09
C LEU A 39 1.13 -5.15 7.53
N ALA A 40 0.15 -5.61 8.30
CA ALA A 40 0.07 -5.25 9.72
C ALA A 40 1.27 -5.78 10.51
N LEU A 41 1.71 -7.02 10.22
CA LEU A 41 2.84 -7.67 10.89
C LEU A 41 4.18 -7.02 10.53
N ARG A 42 4.48 -6.83 9.24
CA ARG A 42 5.76 -6.27 8.78
C ARG A 42 5.97 -4.85 9.27
N TRP A 43 4.94 -4.01 9.21
CA TRP A 43 5.04 -2.61 9.66
C TRP A 43 4.69 -2.41 11.14
N ALA A 44 4.43 -3.50 11.89
CA ALA A 44 4.05 -3.47 13.30
C ALA A 44 2.91 -2.46 13.58
N VAL A 45 1.87 -2.48 12.74
CA VAL A 45 0.70 -1.61 12.86
C VAL A 45 -0.56 -2.42 13.16
N ALA A 46 -1.59 -1.74 13.66
CA ALA A 46 -2.90 -2.37 13.82
C ALA A 46 -3.48 -2.74 12.44
N ARG A 47 -4.17 -3.89 12.35
CA ARG A 47 -4.90 -4.32 11.14
C ARG A 47 -5.73 -3.23 10.46
N PRO A 48 -6.54 -2.40 11.18
CA PRO A 48 -7.29 -1.31 10.54
C PRO A 48 -6.39 -0.23 9.93
N THR A 49 -5.16 -0.05 10.42
CA THR A 49 -4.18 0.90 9.83
C THR A 49 -3.61 0.35 8.53
N ALA A 50 -3.26 -0.94 8.49
CA ALA A 50 -2.82 -1.62 7.27
C ALA A 50 -3.95 -1.65 6.22
N ALA A 51 -5.17 -2.00 6.63
CA ALA A 51 -6.35 -1.93 5.76
C ALA A 51 -6.57 -0.52 5.20
N LYS A 52 -6.36 0.52 6.01
CA LYS A 52 -6.45 1.91 5.54
C LYS A 52 -5.37 2.27 4.52
N ALA A 53 -4.13 1.79 4.71
CA ALA A 53 -3.05 1.98 3.74
C ALA A 53 -3.39 1.32 2.41
N LEU A 54 -3.85 0.07 2.45
CA LEU A 54 -4.29 -0.68 1.26
C LEU A 54 -5.48 -0.01 0.59
N ASN A 55 -6.44 0.51 1.35
CA ASN A 55 -7.56 1.25 0.80
C ASN A 55 -7.11 2.54 0.08
N VAL A 56 -6.09 3.24 0.58
CA VAL A 56 -5.49 4.38 -0.15
C VAL A 56 -4.87 3.94 -1.47
N LEU A 57 -4.17 2.80 -1.48
CA LEU A 57 -3.60 2.22 -2.70
C LEU A 57 -4.70 1.77 -3.68
N ARG A 58 -5.82 1.22 -3.18
CA ARG A 58 -6.99 0.84 -3.97
C ARG A 58 -7.65 2.04 -4.62
N GLN A 59 -7.86 3.12 -3.85
CA GLN A 59 -8.41 4.38 -4.37
C GLN A 59 -7.51 5.02 -5.42
N SER A 60 -6.20 4.82 -5.27
CA SER A 60 -5.22 5.26 -6.27
C SER A 60 -5.24 4.37 -7.52
N GLY A 61 -5.88 3.19 -7.49
CA GLY A 61 -5.83 2.24 -8.61
C GLY A 61 -4.44 1.63 -8.78
N ILE A 62 -3.69 1.55 -7.68
CA ILE A 62 -2.39 0.88 -7.58
C ILE A 62 -2.65 -0.60 -7.28
N VAL A 63 -3.55 -0.93 -6.35
CA VAL A 63 -3.84 -2.32 -5.97
C VAL A 63 -5.32 -2.65 -6.17
N GLU A 64 -5.62 -3.87 -6.62
CA GLU A 64 -6.98 -4.36 -6.76
C GLU A 64 -7.18 -5.65 -5.94
N PRO A 65 -8.30 -5.76 -5.19
CA PRO A 65 -8.62 -7.00 -4.49
C PRO A 65 -9.01 -8.07 -5.51
N GLN A 66 -8.19 -9.12 -5.64
CA GLN A 66 -8.52 -10.28 -6.47
C GLN A 66 -9.40 -11.25 -5.67
N PRO A 67 -10.64 -11.56 -6.11
CA PRO A 67 -11.47 -12.54 -5.42
C PRO A 67 -10.81 -13.92 -5.43
N GLY A 68 -10.57 -14.50 -4.24
CA GLY A 68 -10.07 -15.87 -4.09
C GLY A 68 -8.61 -16.01 -3.66
N ARG A 69 -7.85 -14.91 -3.49
CA ARG A 69 -6.51 -14.94 -2.87
C ARG A 69 -6.52 -14.22 -1.53
N VAL A 70 -5.65 -14.67 -0.63
CA VAL A 70 -5.39 -14.00 0.66
C VAL A 70 -4.65 -12.68 0.47
N ALA A 71 -4.10 -12.46 -0.72
CA ALA A 71 -3.20 -11.38 -1.07
C ALA A 71 -3.80 -10.50 -2.19
N GLU A 72 -3.43 -9.22 -2.21
CA GLU A 72 -3.96 -8.23 -3.15
C GLU A 72 -3.11 -8.20 -4.40
N THR A 73 -3.71 -8.17 -5.59
CA THR A 73 -2.92 -8.13 -6.83
C THR A 73 -2.62 -6.68 -7.16
N TYR A 74 -1.34 -6.34 -7.34
CA TYR A 74 -0.96 -5.02 -7.85
C TYR A 74 -1.38 -4.90 -9.33
N CYS A 75 -2.15 -3.87 -9.66
CA CYS A 75 -2.62 -3.61 -11.02
C CYS A 75 -2.25 -2.18 -11.38
N SER A 76 -1.30 -1.98 -12.30
CA SER A 76 -1.36 -0.76 -13.11
C SER A 76 -0.40 -0.74 -14.30
N SER A 77 -0.99 -0.65 -15.48
CA SER A 77 -0.40 -0.13 -16.72
C SER A 77 -0.60 1.40 -16.88
N ARG A 78 -1.04 2.12 -15.83
CA ARG A 78 -1.47 3.53 -15.89
C ARG A 78 -0.63 4.51 -15.04
N TRP A 79 0.16 4.01 -14.09
CA TRP A 79 0.91 4.81 -13.10
C TRP A 79 2.38 5.06 -13.45
N ILE A 80 2.94 4.30 -14.40
CA ILE A 80 4.30 4.54 -14.90
C ILE A 80 4.13 5.30 -16.22
N SER A 81 4.18 6.63 -16.19
CA SER A 81 4.26 7.50 -17.37
C SER A 81 5.28 8.59 -17.12
#